data_AF-A0A3S7KCN6-F1
#
_entry.id   AF-A0A3S7KCN6-F1
#
_cell.length_a   1.000
_cell.length_b   1.000
_cell.length_c   1.000
_cell.angle_alpha   90.00
_cell.angle_beta   90.00
_cell.angle_gamma   90.00
#
_symmetry.space_group_name_H-M   'P 1'
#
loop_
_entity.id
_entity.type
_entity.pdbx_description
1 polymer ?
#
loop_
_entity_poly.entity_id
_entity_poly.type
_entity_poly.pdbx_seq_one_letter_code
_entity_poly.pdbx_strand_id
1 'polypeptide(L)' 'MARKRGIPGFSWKRASGLSAAKSKLSRQIGIPLTRSGRQRKMGRALGCCVPAAFLFTGAVAALAGAGKAVSVFLA' A
#
# COMPACT_ATOMS: atom_id res chain seq x y z
N MET A 1 0.08 -14.09 1.46
CA MET A 1 1.08 -14.00 0.38
C MET A 1 1.57 -15.41 0.11
N ALA A 2 0.96 -16.09 -0.86
CA ALA A 2 1.51 -17.32 -1.41
C ALA A 2 2.61 -16.92 -2.40
N ARG A 3 3.86 -16.85 -1.94
CA ARG A 3 5.00 -16.86 -2.87
C ARG A 3 5.16 -18.31 -3.34
N LYS A 4 4.98 -18.56 -4.63
CA LYS A 4 5.28 -19.85 -5.26
C LYS A 4 6.80 -20.09 -5.26
N ARG A 5 7.33 -20.64 -4.17
CA ARG A 5 8.66 -21.29 -4.11
C ARG A 5 8.57 -22.40 -3.05
N GLY A 6 8.39 -23.64 -3.48
CA GLY A 6 8.29 -24.83 -2.61
C GLY A 6 6.86 -25.33 -2.36
N ILE A 7 6.77 -26.62 -1.99
CA ILE A 7 5.56 -27.43 -1.80
C ILE A 7 4.44 -26.62 -1.14
N PRO A 8 3.22 -26.59 -1.72
CA PRO A 8 2.11 -25.78 -1.22
C PRO A 8 1.81 -26.13 0.24
N GLY A 9 2.21 -25.26 1.17
CA GLY A 9 1.94 -25.38 2.60
C GLY A 9 3.16 -25.66 3.48
N PHE A 10 4.29 -26.13 2.94
CA PHE A 10 5.46 -26.48 3.76
C PHE A 10 6.48 -25.35 3.81
N SER A 11 6.80 -24.90 5.01
CA SER A 11 7.89 -23.94 5.26
C SER A 11 8.61 -24.31 6.54
N TRP A 12 9.92 -24.49 6.46
CA TRP A 12 10.79 -24.74 7.61
C TRP A 12 10.63 -23.70 8.71
N LYS A 13 10.34 -22.44 8.36
CA LYS A 13 10.09 -21.36 9.35
C LYS A 13 8.73 -21.46 10.05
N ARG A 14 7.77 -22.19 9.45
CA ARG A 14 6.48 -22.55 10.09
C ARG A 14 6.64 -23.79 10.95
N ALA A 15 7.35 -24.81 10.45
CA ALA A 15 7.62 -26.04 11.18
C ALA A 15 8.44 -25.79 12.46
N SER A 16 9.44 -24.91 12.41
CA SER A 16 10.25 -24.52 13.58
C SER A 16 9.56 -23.58 14.56
N GLY A 17 8.28 -23.25 14.36
CA GLY A 17 7.51 -22.38 15.26
C GLY A 17 7.89 -20.89 15.25
N LEU A 18 8.99 -20.49 14.58
CA LEU A 18 9.47 -19.11 14.54
C LEU A 18 8.40 -18.14 13.97
N SER A 19 7.61 -18.60 13.00
CA SER A 19 6.48 -17.84 12.46
C SER A 19 5.36 -17.61 13.48
N ALA A 20 5.07 -18.61 14.32
CA ALA A 20 4.04 -18.53 15.34
C ALA A 20 4.47 -17.63 16.51
N ALA A 21 5.73 -17.71 16.93
CA ALA A 21 6.31 -16.87 17.98
C ALA A 21 6.22 -15.37 17.62
N LYS A 22 6.62 -14.98 16.40
CA LYS A 22 6.49 -13.59 15.93
C LYS A 22 5.04 -13.10 15.90
N SER A 23 4.10 -13.98 15.56
CA SER A 23 2.67 -13.67 15.55
C SER A 23 2.15 -13.44 16.97
N LYS A 24 2.50 -14.32 17.92
CA LYS A 24 2.11 -14.18 19.34
C LYS A 24 2.67 -12.91 19.95
N LEU A 25 3.98 -12.67 19.77
CA LEU A 25 4.63 -11.46 20.28
C LEU A 25 4.00 -10.19 19.68
N SER A 26 3.74 -10.17 18.37
CA SER A 26 3.08 -9.04 17.71
C SER A 26 1.67 -8.74 18.24
N ARG A 27 0.93 -9.76 18.71
CA ARG A 27 -0.39 -9.58 19.34
C ARG A 27 -0.28 -9.04 20.76
N GLN A 28 0.74 -9.46 21.51
CA GLN A 28 0.98 -8.98 22.88
C GLN A 28 1.44 -7.52 22.88
N ILE A 29 2.36 -7.14 21.97
CA ILE A 29 2.91 -5.77 21.91
C ILE A 29 2.09 -4.80 21.04
N GLY A 30 1.08 -5.27 20.31
CA GLY A 30 0.26 -4.46 19.38
C GLY A 30 0.96 -3.94 18.11
N ILE A 31 2.28 -4.07 18.03
CA ILE A 31 3.13 -3.58 16.95
C ILE A 31 3.43 -4.72 15.95
N PRO A 32 3.20 -4.51 14.63
CA PRO A 32 3.51 -5.50 13.62
C PRO A 32 5.02 -5.65 13.43
N LEU A 33 5.55 -6.77 13.92
CA LEU A 33 6.98 -7.11 13.78
C LEU A 33 7.36 -7.55 12.36
N THR A 34 6.37 -7.92 11.54
CA THR A 34 6.60 -8.39 10.17
C THR A 34 6.55 -7.24 9.17
N ARG A 35 7.43 -7.30 8.16
CA ARG A 35 7.43 -6.32 7.06
C ARG A 35 6.09 -6.28 6.34
N SER A 36 5.48 -7.44 6.11
CA SER A 36 4.15 -7.54 5.50
C SER A 36 3.04 -6.95 6.38
N GLY A 37 3.13 -7.09 7.70
CA GLY A 37 2.21 -6.45 8.65
C GLY A 37 2.30 -4.91 8.60
N ARG A 38 3.54 -4.37 8.60
CA ARG A 38 3.76 -2.91 8.47
C ARG A 38 3.22 -2.38 7.14
N GLN A 39 3.52 -3.06 6.03
CA GLN A 39 3.04 -2.68 4.71
C GLN A 39 1.51 -2.69 4.60
N ARG A 40 0.82 -3.58 5.31
CA ARG A 40 -0.66 -3.56 5.38
C ARG A 40 -1.21 -2.39 6.20
N LYS A 41 -0.57 -2.04 7.33
CA LYS A 41 -0.98 -0.85 8.11
C LYS A 41 -0.75 0.44 7.32
N MET A 42 0.45 0.60 6.75
CA MET A 42 0.77 1.79 5.94
C MET A 42 0.00 1.83 4.63
N GLY A 43 -0.21 0.70 3.96
CA GLY A 43 -1.02 0.64 2.74
C GLY A 43 -2.49 1.02 2.99
N ARG A 44 -3.06 0.70 4.16
CA ARG A 44 -4.40 1.19 4.54
C ARG A 44 -4.40 2.70 4.76
N ALA A 45 -3.37 3.25 5.40
CA ALA A 45 -3.26 4.69 5.64
C ALA A 45 -3.06 5.48 4.33
N LEU A 46 -2.27 4.95 3.39
CA LEU A 46 -1.98 5.60 2.11
C LEU A 46 -3.04 5.32 1.03
N GLY A 47 -3.89 4.31 1.24
CA GLY A 47 -4.84 3.82 0.24
C GLY A 47 -5.90 4.84 -0.19
N CYS A 48 -6.35 5.74 0.69
CA CYS A 48 -7.30 6.79 0.33
C CYS A 48 -6.62 8.03 -0.27
N CYS A 49 -5.40 8.35 0.20
CA CYS A 49 -4.70 9.56 -0.23
C CYS A 49 -4.15 9.44 -1.65
N VAL A 50 -3.78 8.25 -2.12
CA VAL A 50 -3.21 8.07 -3.46
C VAL A 50 -4.25 8.29 -4.57
N PRO A 51 -5.45 7.70 -4.54
CA PRO A 51 -6.49 8.00 -5.53
C PRO A 51 -6.98 9.45 -5.44
N ALA A 52 -7.16 9.97 -4.22
CA ALA A 52 -7.58 11.35 -4.02
C ALA A 52 -6.55 12.33 -4.62
N ALA A 53 -5.27 12.15 -4.33
CA ALA A 53 -4.21 12.99 -4.89
C ALA A 53 -4.17 12.92 -6.42
N PHE A 54 -4.37 11.75 -7.01
CA PHE A 54 -4.37 11.58 -8.48
C PHE A 54 -5.58 12.28 -9.14
N LEU A 55 -6.75 12.24 -8.50
CA LEU A 55 -7.94 12.94 -8.96
C LEU A 55 -7.79 14.46 -8.80
N PHE A 56 -7.21 14.92 -7.69
CA PHE A 56 -6.97 16.35 -7.46
C PHE A 56 -5.91 16.92 -8.40
N THR A 57 -4.78 16.24 -8.61
CA THR A 57 -3.76 16.70 -9.58
C THR A 57 -4.29 16.66 -11.01
N GLY A 58 -5.06 15.63 -11.38
CA GLY A 58 -5.72 15.54 -12.68
C GLY A 58 -6.74 16.67 -12.90
N ALA A 59 -7.56 16.97 -11.90
CA ALA A 59 -8.55 18.05 -11.96
C ALA A 59 -7.89 19.44 -12.06
N VAL A 60 -6.85 19.71 -11.26
CA VAL A 60 -6.10 20.98 -11.33
C VAL A 60 -5.40 21.14 -12.68
N ALA A 61 -4.79 20.08 -13.22
CA ALA A 61 -4.17 20.10 -14.53
C ALA A 61 -5.19 20.37 -15.65
N ALA A 62 -6.38 19.78 -15.58
CA ALA A 62 -7.45 20.00 -16.55
C ALA A 62 -7.97 21.45 -16.53
N LEU A 63 -8.17 22.03 -15.35
CA LEU A 63 -8.60 23.42 -15.20
C LEU A 63 -7.54 24.42 -15.67
N ALA A 64 -6.26 24.17 -15.38
CA ALA A 64 -5.15 25.01 -15.85
C ALA A 64 -4.98 24.92 -17.39
N GLY A 65 -5.18 23.74 -17.97
CA GLY A 65 -5.13 23.53 -19.42
C GLY A 65 -6.26 24.24 -20.16
N ALA A 66 -7.49 24.20 -19.63
CA ALA A 66 -8.64 24.89 -20.22
C ALA A 66 -8.45 26.42 -20.27
N GLY A 67 -7.90 27.02 -19.21
CA GLY A 67 -7.63 28.47 -19.17
C GLY A 67 -6.60 28.92 -20.21
N LYS A 68 -5.54 28.12 -20.41
CA LYS A 68 -4.53 28.40 -21.45
C LYS A 68 -5.09 28.23 -22.87
N ALA A 69 -5.91 27.21 -23.09
CA ALA A 69 -6.56 26.97 -24.38
C ALA A 69 -7.53 28.11 -24.76
N VAL A 70 -8.32 28.61 -23.81
CA VAL A 70 -9.23 29.75 -24.03
C VAL A 70 -8.45 31.04 -24.33
N SER A 71 -7.35 31.31 -23.63
CA SER A 71 -6.52 32.50 -23.89
C SER A 71 -5.81 32.50 -25.24
N VAL A 72 -5.54 31.32 -25.83
CA VAL A 72 -4.95 31.16 -27.16
C VAL A 72 -6.00 31.27 -28.27
N PHE A 73 -7.26 30.96 -27.97
CA PHE A 73 -8.36 31.05 -28.95
C PHE A 73 -9.02 32.43 -28.99
N LEU A 74 -8.79 33.28 -27.98
CA LEU A 74 -9.27 34.67 -27.89
C LEU A 74 -8.20 35.73 -28.22
N ALA A 75 -6.98 35.32 -28.60
CA ALA A 75 -5.90 36.19 -29.08
C ALA A 75 -5.77 36.07 -30.60
#